data_AF-A0A3M1CTU3-F1
#
_entry.id   AF-A0A3M1CTU3-F1
#
_cell.length_a   1.000
_cell.length_b   1.000
_cell.length_c   1.000
_cell.angle_alpha   90.00
_cell.angle_beta   90.00
_cell.angle_gamma   90.00
#
_symmetry.space_group_name_H-M   'P 1'
#
loop_
_entity.id
_entity.type
_entity.pdbx_description
1 polymer ?
#
loop_
_entity_poly.entity_id
_entity_poly.type
_entity_poly.pdbx_seq_one_letter_code
_entity_poly.pdbx_strand_id
1 'polypeptide(L)'
;MRRKTVNRSIVALLAAIMLYPVTSPARTSGVISIRQPEISSTAGGPAYCAAGHNIGKIFLTVNNNGTLGKEYSASGVRDCFTNERLLNCEFPKGSGIEYLFGAAFWIGAVVGRDTLVSTGQDGWQVGTGAEFHPAAHDDFPPGDMIFRSIIDPAKPEFEGAVSEQDYIGVYYDTCRNCQGVGPDVVDGRPHVPLNLKVTQRSYAWSYSYAEDFVLFDYSIENIGQQ
;
A
#
# COMPACT_ATOMS: atom_id res chain seq x y z
N MET A 1 65.46 -1.38 -39.92
CA MET A 1 64.34 -2.23 -40.38
C MET A 1 63.46 -2.55 -39.17
N ARG A 2 62.33 -1.85 -39.00
CA ARG A 2 61.43 -1.98 -37.84
C ARG A 2 60.60 -3.26 -37.93
N ARG A 3 60.69 -4.15 -36.94
CA ARG A 3 59.65 -5.17 -36.68
C ARG A 3 58.74 -4.65 -35.57
N LYS A 4 57.46 -4.42 -35.90
CA LYS A 4 56.38 -4.17 -34.94
C LYS A 4 55.89 -5.53 -34.43
N THR A 5 56.02 -5.78 -33.13
CA THR A 5 55.34 -6.88 -32.44
C THR A 5 53.97 -6.35 -31.98
N VAL A 6 52.90 -6.90 -32.54
CA VAL A 6 51.51 -6.64 -32.11
C VAL A 6 51.24 -7.50 -30.88
N ASN A 7 50.94 -6.86 -29.75
CA ASN A 7 50.65 -7.54 -28.49
C ASN A 7 49.18 -8.01 -28.50
N ARG A 8 48.95 -9.31 -28.67
CA ARG A 8 47.62 -9.96 -28.61
C ARG A 8 47.29 -10.33 -27.16
N SER A 9 47.01 -9.34 -26.31
CA SER A 9 46.70 -9.60 -24.90
C SER A 9 45.64 -8.65 -24.34
N ILE A 10 44.52 -8.44 -25.05
CA ILE A 10 43.35 -7.74 -24.50
C ILE A 10 42.07 -8.37 -25.07
N VAL A 11 41.71 -9.58 -24.66
CA VAL A 11 40.33 -10.10 -24.85
C VAL A 11 39.85 -10.96 -23.67
N ALA A 12 40.74 -11.53 -22.86
CA ALA A 12 40.31 -12.51 -21.85
C ALA A 12 39.71 -11.95 -20.54
N LEU A 13 39.74 -10.63 -20.29
CA LEU A 13 39.32 -10.09 -18.98
C LEU A 13 37.85 -9.60 -18.91
N LEU A 14 37.13 -9.53 -20.03
CA LEU A 14 35.76 -9.01 -20.08
C LEU A 14 34.66 -10.08 -19.99
N ALA A 15 35.00 -11.36 -20.18
CA ALA A 15 34.00 -12.44 -20.17
C ALA A 15 33.69 -13.00 -18.76
N ALA A 16 34.53 -12.70 -17.75
CA ALA A 16 34.37 -13.26 -16.40
C ALA A 16 33.44 -12.44 -15.48
N ILE A 17 32.95 -11.28 -15.91
CA ILE A 17 32.12 -10.38 -15.08
C ILE A 17 30.61 -10.63 -15.27
N MET A 18 30.18 -11.42 -16.26
CA MET A 18 28.75 -11.69 -16.55
C MET A 18 28.20 -13.01 -15.98
N LEU A 19 28.90 -13.67 -15.06
CA LEU A 19 28.44 -14.94 -14.46
C LEU A 19 28.29 -14.88 -12.94
N TYR A 20 28.12 -13.69 -12.37
CA TYR A 20 27.52 -13.62 -11.04
C TYR A 20 26.02 -13.84 -11.22
N PRO A 21 25.44 -14.98 -10.79
CA PRO A 21 24.01 -15.01 -10.59
C PRO A 21 23.72 -13.88 -9.60
N VAL A 22 22.95 -12.89 -10.06
CA VAL A 22 22.29 -11.97 -9.16
C VAL A 22 21.24 -12.81 -8.46
N THR A 23 21.66 -13.57 -7.45
CA THR A 23 20.75 -14.06 -6.44
C THR A 23 20.35 -12.81 -5.67
N SER A 24 19.30 -12.13 -6.12
CA SER A 24 18.52 -11.30 -5.20
C SER A 24 18.23 -12.21 -4.00
N PRO A 25 18.64 -11.85 -2.77
CA PRO A 25 18.21 -12.62 -1.61
C PRO A 25 16.69 -12.73 -1.70
N ALA A 26 16.20 -13.96 -1.91
CA ALA A 26 14.79 -14.24 -1.72
C ALA A 26 14.52 -13.81 -0.29
N ARG A 27 13.68 -12.79 -0.09
CA ARG A 27 13.16 -12.50 1.24
C ARG A 27 12.46 -13.77 1.68
N THR A 28 13.06 -14.48 2.64
CA THR A 28 12.63 -15.78 3.12
C THR A 28 11.16 -15.71 3.48
N SER A 29 10.32 -16.51 2.82
CA SER A 29 8.95 -16.74 3.26
C SER A 29 9.00 -17.33 4.66
N GLY A 30 8.31 -16.72 5.63
CA GLY A 30 8.06 -17.37 6.92
C GLY A 30 8.43 -16.60 8.20
N VAL A 31 9.01 -15.39 8.13
CA VAL A 31 9.17 -14.55 9.33
C VAL A 31 8.81 -13.11 9.00
N ILE A 32 7.62 -12.67 9.43
CA ILE A 32 7.24 -11.25 9.42
C ILE A 32 7.65 -10.68 10.78
N SER A 33 8.73 -9.89 10.81
CA SER A 33 9.15 -9.20 12.04
C SER A 33 8.34 -7.92 12.20
N ILE A 34 7.26 -8.00 12.97
CA ILE A 34 6.43 -6.84 13.32
C ILE A 34 7.14 -6.00 14.39
N ARG A 35 7.25 -4.71 14.12
CA ARG A 35 7.53 -3.66 15.07
C ARG A 35 6.19 -3.01 15.44
N GLN A 36 6.13 -2.49 16.65
CA GLN A 36 5.01 -1.64 17.05
C GLN A 36 4.96 -0.45 16.09
N PRO A 37 3.79 -0.14 15.48
CA PRO A 37 3.68 0.97 14.54
C PRO A 37 4.23 2.24 15.17
N GLU A 38 5.15 2.91 14.48
CA GLU A 38 5.50 4.26 14.89
C GLU A 38 4.25 5.13 14.69
N ILE A 39 3.70 5.64 15.79
CA ILE A 39 2.60 6.62 15.79
C ILE A 39 3.14 7.88 15.10
N SER A 40 3.02 7.91 13.78
CA SER A 40 3.50 9.00 12.94
C SER A 40 2.32 9.90 12.58
N SER A 41 1.97 10.81 13.49
CA SER A 41 1.60 12.19 13.17
C SER A 41 1.24 12.94 14.46
N THR A 42 1.23 14.26 14.38
CA THR A 42 0.72 15.20 15.38
C THR A 42 -0.50 14.65 16.13
N ALA A 43 -0.54 14.80 17.46
CA ALA A 43 -1.69 14.42 18.28
C ALA A 43 -3.01 14.95 17.66
N GLY A 44 -4.01 14.07 17.49
CA GLY A 44 -5.29 14.38 16.84
C GLY A 44 -5.29 14.34 15.30
N GLY A 45 -4.19 13.93 14.64
CA GLY A 45 -4.14 13.75 13.18
C GLY A 45 -4.59 12.35 12.71
N PRO A 46 -5.03 12.19 11.45
CA PRO A 46 -5.39 10.89 10.89
C PRO A 46 -4.26 9.86 10.98
N ALA A 47 -4.59 8.64 11.41
CA ALA A 47 -3.67 7.53 11.59
C ALA A 47 -3.28 6.84 10.28
N TYR A 48 -2.69 7.58 9.34
CA TYR A 48 -2.30 7.01 8.04
C TYR A 48 -1.29 5.88 8.16
N CYS A 49 -1.52 4.84 7.39
CA CYS A 49 -0.66 3.70 7.32
C CYS A 49 -0.66 3.04 5.94
N ALA A 50 0.54 2.59 5.54
CA ALA A 50 0.82 1.79 4.37
C ALA A 50 1.57 0.52 4.80
N ALA A 51 1.19 -0.61 4.24
CA ALA A 51 1.80 -1.90 4.52
C ALA A 51 1.95 -2.72 3.23
N GLY A 52 3.03 -3.52 3.16
CA GLY A 52 3.32 -4.34 2.00
C GLY A 52 2.95 -5.80 2.23
N HIS A 53 2.00 -6.32 1.45
CA HIS A 53 1.90 -7.77 1.29
C HIS A 53 3.19 -8.28 0.66
N ASN A 54 3.90 -9.15 1.35
CA ASN A 54 5.23 -9.60 0.99
C ASN A 54 5.49 -11.07 1.39
N ILE A 55 4.46 -11.86 1.69
CA ILE A 55 4.61 -13.28 2.06
C ILE A 55 4.68 -14.21 0.82
N GLY A 56 3.88 -13.94 -0.21
CA GLY A 56 3.84 -14.69 -1.49
C GLY A 56 4.86 -14.20 -2.53
N LYS A 57 4.67 -14.59 -3.79
CA LYS A 57 5.42 -14.12 -4.97
C LYS A 57 4.98 -12.76 -5.47
N ILE A 58 3.82 -12.25 -5.07
CA ILE A 58 3.42 -10.87 -5.33
C ILE A 58 3.84 -9.98 -4.17
N PHE A 59 4.41 -8.80 -4.48
CA PHE A 59 4.46 -7.69 -3.53
C PHE A 59 3.34 -6.71 -3.88
N LEU A 60 2.55 -6.28 -2.91
CA LEU A 60 1.55 -5.23 -3.11
C LEU A 60 1.43 -4.34 -1.88
N THR A 61 1.67 -3.04 -2.04
CA THR A 61 1.37 -2.06 -0.99
C THR A 61 -0.13 -1.78 -0.94
N VAL A 62 -0.67 -1.81 0.28
CA VAL A 62 -2.03 -1.40 0.64
C VAL A 62 -1.98 -0.24 1.61
N ASN A 63 -2.94 0.67 1.51
CA ASN A 63 -3.02 1.85 2.38
C ASN A 63 -4.41 1.93 3.05
N ASN A 64 -4.51 2.64 4.18
CA ASN A 64 -5.78 2.93 4.86
C ASN A 64 -6.38 4.29 4.46
N ASN A 65 -6.21 4.73 3.21
CA ASN A 65 -6.84 5.91 2.63
C ASN A 65 -7.47 5.61 1.27
N GLY A 66 -7.86 4.35 1.04
CA GLY A 66 -8.49 3.94 -0.21
C GLY A 66 -7.55 3.92 -1.43
N THR A 67 -6.24 3.82 -1.22
CA THR A 67 -5.26 3.69 -2.31
C THR A 67 -4.45 2.40 -2.20
N LEU A 68 -3.92 1.95 -3.35
CA LEU A 68 -2.99 0.84 -3.47
C LEU A 68 -1.71 1.32 -4.16
N GLY A 69 -0.58 0.69 -3.84
CA GLY A 69 0.75 1.18 -4.24
C GLY A 69 1.27 2.25 -3.28
N LYS A 70 2.57 2.56 -3.38
CA LYS A 70 3.24 3.57 -2.55
C LYS A 70 3.11 5.00 -3.09
N GLU A 71 2.80 5.18 -4.38
CA GLU A 71 2.79 6.51 -5.00
C GLU A 71 1.68 7.43 -4.45
N TYR A 72 0.55 6.84 -4.04
CA TYR A 72 -0.57 7.55 -3.42
C TYR A 72 -0.67 7.30 -1.91
N SER A 73 0.42 6.85 -1.28
CA SER A 73 0.49 6.65 0.15
C SER A 73 0.52 7.99 0.89
N ALA A 74 -0.43 8.18 1.80
CA ALA A 74 -0.45 9.33 2.70
C ALA A 74 0.49 9.15 3.92
N SER A 75 1.01 7.94 4.17
CA SER A 75 1.95 7.65 5.26
C SER A 75 3.43 7.59 4.81
N GLY A 76 3.71 7.87 3.53
CA GLY A 76 5.05 7.83 2.96
C GLY A 76 5.48 6.46 2.43
N VAL A 77 6.79 6.22 2.34
CA VAL A 77 7.39 5.09 1.60
C VAL A 77 7.87 3.93 2.47
N ARG A 78 7.51 3.93 3.76
CA ARG A 78 7.90 2.91 4.73
C ARG A 78 6.67 2.19 5.27
N ASP A 79 6.83 0.89 5.44
CA ASP A 79 5.82 0.01 6.01
C ASP A 79 5.64 0.32 7.50
N CYS A 80 4.40 0.52 7.96
CA CYS A 80 4.14 0.91 9.36
C CYS A 80 4.57 -0.16 10.37
N PHE A 81 4.46 -1.42 9.98
CA PHE A 81 4.69 -2.55 10.89
C PHE A 81 6.16 -2.95 10.88
N THR A 82 6.82 -2.92 9.74
CA THR A 82 8.19 -3.46 9.60
C THR A 82 9.26 -2.37 9.45
N ASN A 83 8.85 -1.14 9.15
CA ASN A 83 9.72 -0.01 8.78
C ASN A 83 10.57 -0.26 7.51
N GLU A 84 10.28 -1.34 6.77
CA GLU A 84 10.92 -1.65 5.51
C GLU A 84 10.47 -0.71 4.40
N ARG A 85 11.26 -0.59 3.35
CA ARG A 85 10.90 0.20 2.17
C ARG A 85 9.78 -0.50 1.40
N LEU A 86 8.69 0.23 1.15
CA LEU A 86 7.59 -0.23 0.33
C LEU A 86 7.95 -0.20 -1.16
N LEU A 87 7.32 -1.10 -1.91
CA LEU A 87 7.30 -1.15 -3.38
C LEU A 87 5.86 -0.84 -3.85
N ASN A 88 5.60 -0.73 -5.15
CA ASN A 88 4.22 -0.63 -5.62
C ASN A 88 3.58 -2.04 -5.73
N CYS A 89 3.23 -2.49 -6.94
CA CYS A 89 2.94 -3.90 -7.20
C CYS A 89 4.09 -4.52 -8.00
N GLU A 90 4.79 -5.50 -7.44
CA GLU A 90 5.90 -6.19 -8.10
C GLU A 90 5.60 -7.68 -8.23
N PHE A 91 5.78 -8.23 -9.43
CA PHE A 91 5.63 -9.66 -9.67
C PHE A 91 6.58 -10.20 -10.76
N PRO A 92 7.31 -11.29 -10.51
CA PRO A 92 7.56 -11.88 -9.21
C PRO A 92 8.31 -10.90 -8.29
N LYS A 93 8.03 -10.94 -7.00
CA LYS A 93 8.71 -10.19 -5.95
C LYS A 93 10.22 -10.48 -5.99
N GLY A 94 11.04 -9.44 -6.09
CA GLY A 94 12.48 -9.49 -6.30
C GLY A 94 12.95 -9.36 -7.76
N SER A 95 12.03 -9.24 -8.72
CA SER A 95 12.33 -9.05 -10.15
C SER A 95 12.64 -7.59 -10.53
N GLY A 96 12.15 -6.63 -9.74
CA GLY A 96 12.18 -5.21 -10.07
C GLY A 96 11.20 -4.78 -11.16
N ILE A 97 10.28 -5.65 -11.60
CA ILE A 97 9.26 -5.31 -12.59
C ILE A 97 7.98 -4.86 -11.87
N GLU A 98 7.63 -3.59 -12.05
CA GLU A 98 6.45 -2.97 -11.46
C GLU A 98 5.24 -3.06 -12.40
N TYR A 99 4.10 -3.54 -11.87
CA TYR A 99 2.84 -3.73 -12.60
C TYR A 99 1.72 -2.79 -12.16
N LEU A 100 1.94 -2.01 -11.10
CA LEU A 100 1.03 -0.98 -10.64
C LEU A 100 1.87 0.22 -10.24
N PHE A 101 1.55 1.40 -10.78
CA PHE A 101 2.09 2.66 -10.26
C PHE A 101 1.34 3.03 -8.97
N GLY A 102 0.02 3.15 -9.08
CA GLY A 102 -0.91 3.29 -7.96
C GLY A 102 -2.33 3.02 -8.43
N ALA A 103 -3.21 2.67 -7.49
CA ALA A 103 -4.66 2.61 -7.72
C ALA A 103 -5.39 3.33 -6.60
N ALA A 104 -6.62 3.73 -6.86
CA ALA A 104 -7.47 4.41 -5.91
C ALA A 104 -8.91 3.93 -6.00
N PHE A 105 -9.57 3.89 -4.86
CA PHE A 105 -10.95 3.50 -4.72
C PHE A 105 -11.87 4.72 -4.88
N TRP A 106 -12.85 4.61 -5.78
CA TRP A 106 -13.80 5.69 -6.08
C TRP A 106 -15.21 5.18 -5.83
N ILE A 107 -15.99 5.92 -5.05
CA ILE A 107 -17.37 5.56 -4.71
C ILE A 107 -18.29 6.71 -5.14
N GLY A 108 -19.15 6.43 -6.11
CA GLY A 108 -20.18 7.38 -6.56
C GLY A 108 -21.53 7.14 -5.90
N ALA A 109 -22.27 8.19 -5.60
CA ALA A 109 -23.64 8.12 -5.10
C ALA A 109 -24.51 9.27 -5.62
N VAL A 110 -25.83 9.08 -5.52
CA VAL A 110 -26.83 10.13 -5.80
C VAL A 110 -27.30 10.70 -4.47
N VAL A 111 -27.09 12.00 -4.25
CA VAL A 111 -27.51 12.71 -3.05
C VAL A 111 -28.54 13.76 -3.43
N GLY A 112 -29.82 13.48 -3.15
CA GLY A 112 -30.93 14.31 -3.60
C GLY A 112 -31.05 14.31 -5.13
N ARG A 113 -30.67 15.42 -5.77
CA ARG A 113 -30.64 15.58 -7.24
C ARG A 113 -29.23 15.69 -7.82
N ASP A 114 -28.22 15.54 -6.96
CA ASP A 114 -26.82 15.68 -7.32
C ASP A 114 -26.12 14.31 -7.37
N THR A 115 -25.07 14.22 -8.18
CA THR A 115 -24.20 13.04 -8.26
C THR A 115 -22.84 13.41 -7.69
N LEU A 116 -22.44 12.71 -6.64
CA LEU A 116 -21.20 12.96 -5.93
C LEU A 116 -20.30 11.72 -5.99
N VAL A 117 -18.99 11.92 -5.91
CA VAL A 117 -17.99 10.86 -5.88
C VAL A 117 -17.01 11.18 -4.77
N SER A 118 -16.64 10.13 -4.02
CA SER A 118 -15.56 10.19 -3.03
C SER A 118 -14.41 9.29 -3.48
N THR A 119 -13.19 9.80 -3.36
CA THR A 119 -12.00 9.23 -4.02
C THR A 119 -10.86 9.04 -3.03
N GLY A 120 -10.13 7.92 -3.16
CA GLY A 120 -8.88 7.72 -2.41
C GLY A 120 -7.73 8.57 -2.98
N GLN A 121 -7.73 8.72 -4.30
CA GLN A 121 -6.93 9.66 -5.07
C GLN A 121 -7.56 9.84 -6.46
N ASP A 122 -7.54 11.04 -7.03
CA ASP A 122 -8.08 11.32 -8.38
C ASP A 122 -7.11 10.94 -9.52
N GLY A 123 -5.82 10.78 -9.20
CA GLY A 123 -4.76 10.34 -10.08
C GLY A 123 -4.15 11.41 -10.99
N TRP A 124 -4.67 12.64 -10.99
CA TRP A 124 -4.20 13.74 -11.83
C TRP A 124 -3.58 14.88 -11.00
N GLN A 125 -4.15 15.16 -9.82
CA GLN A 125 -3.77 16.33 -9.04
C GLN A 125 -2.79 16.01 -7.92
N VAL A 126 -1.82 16.91 -7.75
CA VAL A 126 -0.92 16.88 -6.60
C VAL A 126 -1.53 17.77 -5.51
N GLY A 127 -2.01 17.14 -4.44
CA GLY A 127 -2.47 17.85 -3.24
C GLY A 127 -3.99 18.01 -3.08
N THR A 128 -4.77 17.51 -4.05
CA THR A 128 -6.25 17.41 -4.01
C THR A 128 -6.68 16.04 -4.53
N GLY A 129 -7.94 15.66 -4.33
CA GLY A 129 -8.49 14.38 -4.80
C GLY A 129 -8.31 13.19 -3.84
N ALA A 130 -7.81 13.41 -2.62
CA ALA A 130 -7.71 12.37 -1.59
C ALA A 130 -8.68 12.67 -0.45
N GLU A 131 -9.85 12.04 -0.51
CA GLU A 131 -11.03 12.35 0.33
C GLU A 131 -11.30 11.30 1.41
N PHE A 132 -10.67 10.13 1.30
CA PHE A 132 -10.73 9.09 2.31
C PHE A 132 -9.59 9.25 3.33
N HIS A 133 -9.97 9.26 4.61
CA HIS A 133 -9.03 9.40 5.72
C HIS A 133 -9.32 8.38 6.82
N PRO A 134 -8.30 7.75 7.42
CA PRO A 134 -8.50 7.01 8.65
C PRO A 134 -8.90 7.96 9.79
N ALA A 135 -9.50 7.42 10.84
CA ALA A 135 -9.67 8.15 12.09
C ALA A 135 -8.30 8.49 12.72
N ALA A 136 -8.27 9.34 13.72
CA ALA A 136 -7.05 9.59 14.47
C ALA A 136 -6.66 8.38 15.33
N HIS A 137 -5.40 8.34 15.80
CA HIS A 137 -4.92 7.30 16.72
C HIS A 137 -5.63 7.35 18.10
N ASP A 138 -6.08 8.53 18.50
CA ASP A 138 -6.76 8.81 19.77
C ASP A 138 -8.30 8.84 19.66
N ASP A 139 -8.85 8.60 18.47
CA ASP A 139 -10.29 8.46 18.25
C ASP A 139 -10.82 7.10 18.73
N PHE A 140 -12.15 7.00 18.89
CA PHE A 140 -12.84 5.74 19.18
C PHE A 140 -13.92 5.45 18.12
N PRO A 141 -13.76 4.40 17.29
CA PRO A 141 -12.60 3.52 17.19
C PRO A 141 -11.37 4.21 16.57
N PRO A 142 -10.14 3.77 16.88
CA PRO A 142 -8.92 4.34 16.32
C PRO A 142 -8.79 4.01 14.82
N GLY A 143 -8.07 4.86 14.08
CA GLY A 143 -7.83 4.67 12.65
C GLY A 143 -6.64 3.79 12.29
N ASP A 144 -5.94 3.27 13.30
CA ASP A 144 -4.79 2.38 13.12
C ASP A 144 -5.12 1.20 12.20
N MET A 145 -4.23 0.95 11.23
CA MET A 145 -4.29 -0.28 10.46
C MET A 145 -3.94 -1.47 11.37
N ILE A 146 -4.68 -2.56 11.22
CA ILE A 146 -4.48 -3.78 12.00
C ILE A 146 -3.77 -4.81 11.13
N PHE A 147 -2.71 -5.40 11.66
CA PHE A 147 -2.05 -6.57 11.08
C PHE A 147 -2.45 -7.84 11.85
N ARG A 148 -2.71 -8.94 11.12
CA ARG A 148 -2.93 -10.28 11.69
C ARG A 148 -2.23 -11.33 10.84
N SER A 149 -1.90 -12.48 11.43
CA SER A 149 -1.19 -13.56 10.73
C SER A 149 -1.37 -14.92 11.39
N ILE A 150 -1.67 -15.95 10.58
CA ILE A 150 -1.73 -17.35 11.03
C ILE A 150 -0.34 -18.02 11.19
N ILE A 151 0.77 -17.31 10.95
CA ILE A 151 2.11 -17.92 10.91
C ILE A 151 2.57 -18.43 12.29
N ASP A 152 2.35 -17.66 13.35
CA ASP A 152 2.83 -17.98 14.70
C ASP A 152 1.68 -17.98 15.72
N PRO A 153 1.15 -19.16 16.11
CA PRO A 153 0.07 -19.29 17.10
C PRO A 153 0.39 -18.74 18.50
N ALA A 154 1.66 -18.49 18.82
CA ALA A 154 2.05 -17.92 20.11
C ALA A 154 1.96 -16.39 20.15
N LYS A 155 1.66 -15.75 19.02
CA LYS A 155 1.64 -14.30 18.85
C LYS A 155 0.20 -13.74 18.94
N PRO A 156 0.00 -12.55 19.55
CA PRO A 156 -1.33 -11.91 19.59
C PRO A 156 -1.97 -11.74 18.20
N GLU A 157 -1.14 -11.52 17.18
CA GLU A 157 -1.54 -11.33 15.78
C GLU A 157 -2.23 -12.56 15.18
N PHE A 158 -2.14 -13.74 15.82
CA PHE A 158 -2.84 -14.95 15.39
C PHE A 158 -4.34 -14.90 15.65
N GLU A 159 -4.78 -14.17 16.69
CA GLU A 159 -6.18 -14.16 17.08
C GLU A 159 -7.05 -13.48 16.00
N GLY A 160 -7.97 -14.24 15.42
CA GLY A 160 -8.86 -13.74 14.37
C GLY A 160 -8.17 -13.45 13.03
N ALA A 161 -6.97 -13.99 12.82
CA ALA A 161 -6.30 -14.02 11.52
C ALA A 161 -6.95 -15.03 10.56
N VAL A 162 -6.98 -14.71 9.27
CA VAL A 162 -7.54 -15.55 8.20
C VAL A 162 -6.44 -16.06 7.27
N SER A 163 -5.39 -15.27 7.03
CA SER A 163 -4.28 -15.61 6.13
C SER A 163 -2.91 -15.48 6.80
N GLU A 164 -1.85 -15.83 6.06
CA GLU A 164 -0.47 -15.67 6.55
C GLU A 164 -0.10 -14.19 6.71
N GLN A 165 -0.82 -13.30 6.04
CA GLN A 165 -0.63 -11.86 6.15
C GLN A 165 -1.93 -11.12 5.86
N ASP A 166 -2.59 -10.65 6.92
CA ASP A 166 -3.81 -9.86 6.87
C ASP A 166 -3.49 -8.39 7.15
N TYR A 167 -4.05 -7.48 6.36
CA TYR A 167 -4.12 -6.07 6.70
C TYR A 167 -5.58 -5.61 6.70
N ILE A 168 -5.97 -4.88 7.74
CA ILE A 168 -7.32 -4.33 7.90
C ILE A 168 -7.19 -2.83 8.12
N GLY A 169 -7.72 -2.05 7.19
CA GLY A 169 -7.80 -0.59 7.28
C GLY A 169 -9.26 -0.14 7.36
N VAL A 170 -9.53 0.86 8.18
CA VAL A 170 -10.82 1.56 8.22
C VAL A 170 -10.60 3.03 7.91
N TYR A 171 -11.35 3.55 6.96
CA TYR A 171 -11.26 4.94 6.55
C TYR A 171 -12.62 5.50 6.15
N TYR A 172 -12.70 6.82 6.17
CA TYR A 172 -13.95 7.55 6.16
C TYR A 172 -13.90 8.65 5.12
N ASP A 173 -15.06 8.89 4.51
CA ASP A 173 -15.33 10.10 3.79
C ASP A 173 -16.30 10.97 4.61
N THR A 174 -15.71 11.76 5.50
CA THR A 174 -16.44 12.69 6.38
C THR A 174 -15.74 14.04 6.50
N CYS A 175 -14.47 14.12 6.10
CA CYS A 175 -13.65 15.29 6.33
C CYS A 175 -13.71 16.29 5.17
N ARG A 176 -13.86 17.58 5.49
CA ARG A 176 -13.90 18.67 4.51
C ARG A 176 -12.64 19.52 4.44
N ASN A 177 -11.80 19.44 5.47
CA ASN A 177 -10.60 20.27 5.65
C ASN A 177 -9.34 19.42 5.91
N CYS A 178 -9.35 18.17 5.47
CA CYS A 178 -8.21 17.27 5.62
C CYS A 178 -7.19 17.50 4.50
N GLN A 179 -5.95 17.08 4.75
CA GLN A 179 -4.90 17.11 3.74
C GLN A 179 -5.34 16.30 2.51
N GLY A 180 -5.22 16.89 1.31
CA GLY A 180 -5.65 16.23 0.08
C GLY A 180 -7.11 16.48 -0.30
N VAL A 181 -7.87 17.18 0.54
CA VAL A 181 -9.23 17.63 0.24
C VAL A 181 -9.19 19.09 -0.20
N GLY A 182 -9.76 19.38 -1.37
CA GLY A 182 -9.85 20.73 -1.92
C GLY A 182 -10.91 20.84 -3.01
N PRO A 183 -11.10 22.03 -3.59
CA PRO A 183 -11.99 22.20 -4.73
C PRO A 183 -11.52 21.39 -5.92
N ASP A 184 -12.46 20.72 -6.61
CA ASP A 184 -12.18 20.05 -7.88
C ASP A 184 -11.72 21.06 -8.94
N VAL A 185 -10.83 20.65 -9.83
CA VAL A 185 -10.24 21.54 -10.86
C VAL A 185 -11.17 21.84 -12.02
N VAL A 186 -12.11 20.95 -12.30
CA VAL A 186 -12.98 21.06 -13.46
C VAL A 186 -14.14 22.00 -13.14
N ASP A 187 -14.78 21.81 -11.98
CA ASP A 187 -15.98 22.57 -11.60
C ASP A 187 -15.76 23.57 -10.44
N GLY A 188 -14.61 23.53 -9.75
CA GLY A 188 -14.30 24.41 -8.63
C GLY A 188 -15.12 24.13 -7.37
N ARG A 189 -15.85 23.01 -7.33
CA ARG A 189 -16.73 22.66 -6.23
C ARG A 189 -15.92 22.08 -5.07
N PRO A 190 -16.13 22.55 -3.83
CA PRO A 190 -15.52 21.91 -2.67
C PRO A 190 -16.09 20.51 -2.46
N HIS A 191 -15.29 19.64 -1.86
CA HIS A 191 -15.73 18.29 -1.49
C HIS A 191 -17.02 18.32 -0.66
N VAL A 192 -17.95 17.42 -1.01
CA VAL A 192 -19.19 17.19 -0.29
C VAL A 192 -19.18 15.73 0.15
N PRO A 193 -18.87 15.44 1.42
CA PRO A 193 -18.77 14.07 1.91
C PRO A 193 -20.06 13.27 1.72
N LEU A 194 -19.91 12.05 1.23
CA LEU A 194 -20.93 11.02 1.17
C LEU A 194 -21.23 10.38 2.53
N ASN A 195 -20.43 10.69 3.57
CA ASN A 195 -20.52 10.10 4.91
C ASN A 195 -20.39 8.58 4.85
N LEU A 196 -19.29 8.13 4.25
CA LEU A 196 -19.00 6.70 4.09
C LEU A 196 -17.99 6.25 5.12
N LYS A 197 -18.15 5.01 5.57
CA LYS A 197 -17.12 4.22 6.25
C LYS A 197 -16.79 3.03 5.38
N VAL A 198 -15.51 2.90 5.05
CA VAL A 198 -14.99 1.77 4.28
C VAL A 198 -14.10 0.94 5.20
N THR A 199 -14.38 -0.36 5.25
CA THR A 199 -13.46 -1.34 5.84
C THR A 199 -12.84 -2.15 4.72
N GLN A 200 -11.54 -1.99 4.52
CA GLN A 200 -10.73 -2.75 3.57
C GLN A 200 -10.01 -3.85 4.34
N ARG A 201 -10.18 -5.10 3.92
CA ARG A 201 -9.39 -6.24 4.39
C ARG A 201 -8.65 -6.84 3.21
N SER A 202 -7.38 -7.15 3.40
CA SER A 202 -6.56 -7.76 2.36
C SER A 202 -5.77 -8.94 2.92
N TYR A 203 -5.64 -9.99 2.11
CA TYR A 203 -5.17 -11.31 2.53
C TYR A 203 -4.15 -11.88 1.53
N ALA A 204 -3.09 -12.50 2.03
CA ALA A 204 -2.06 -13.13 1.22
C ALA A 204 -1.51 -14.43 1.84
N TRP A 205 -1.05 -15.33 0.98
CA TRP A 205 -0.45 -16.62 1.34
C TRP A 205 0.84 -16.88 0.56
N SER A 206 1.66 -17.79 1.07
CA SER A 206 2.88 -18.28 0.40
C SER A 206 2.71 -19.67 -0.24
N TYR A 207 1.52 -20.27 -0.14
CA TYR A 207 1.25 -21.56 -0.77
C TYR A 207 1.34 -21.46 -2.30
N SER A 208 1.88 -22.49 -2.95
CA SER A 208 2.12 -22.49 -4.41
C SER A 208 0.88 -22.25 -5.27
N TYR A 209 -0.32 -22.49 -4.74
CA TYR A 209 -1.60 -22.24 -5.41
C TYR A 209 -2.23 -20.87 -5.09
N ALA A 210 -1.62 -20.08 -4.19
CA ALA A 210 -2.14 -18.82 -3.68
C ALA A 210 -1.06 -17.74 -3.47
N GLU A 211 0.13 -17.92 -4.04
CA GLU A 211 1.28 -17.02 -3.85
C GLU A 211 1.32 -15.85 -4.87
N ASP A 212 0.45 -15.84 -5.88
CA ASP A 212 0.47 -14.90 -7.01
C ASP A 212 -0.71 -13.91 -7.03
N PHE A 213 -1.51 -13.85 -5.96
CA PHE A 213 -2.56 -12.85 -5.80
C PHE A 213 -2.67 -12.34 -4.36
N VAL A 214 -3.33 -11.19 -4.21
CA VAL A 214 -3.81 -10.66 -2.92
C VAL A 214 -5.32 -10.55 -3.02
N LEU A 215 -6.03 -11.12 -2.04
CA LEU A 215 -7.49 -11.07 -1.99
C LEU A 215 -7.94 -9.83 -1.21
N PHE A 216 -8.92 -9.11 -1.71
CA PHE A 216 -9.53 -7.96 -1.03
C PHE A 216 -10.99 -8.21 -0.69
N ASP A 217 -11.40 -7.87 0.53
CA ASP A 217 -12.78 -7.79 1.00
C ASP A 217 -13.08 -6.35 1.41
N TYR A 218 -14.08 -5.74 0.78
CA TYR A 218 -14.51 -4.38 1.04
C TYR A 218 -15.92 -4.36 1.62
N SER A 219 -16.06 -3.74 2.78
CA SER A 219 -17.36 -3.37 3.34
C SER A 219 -17.52 -1.85 3.26
N ILE A 220 -18.59 -1.40 2.61
CA ILE A 220 -18.92 0.02 2.44
C ILE A 220 -20.22 0.29 3.19
N GLU A 221 -20.15 1.20 4.16
CA GLU A 221 -21.26 1.56 5.03
C GLU A 221 -21.58 3.05 4.87
N ASN A 222 -22.86 3.38 4.70
CA ASN A 222 -23.32 4.77 4.80
C ASN A 222 -23.61 5.07 6.27
N ILE A 223 -22.87 6.04 6.83
CA ILE A 223 -22.96 6.47 8.23
C ILE A 223 -23.58 7.87 8.38
N GLY A 224 -24.12 8.44 7.29
CA GLY A 224 -24.84 9.71 7.32
C GLY A 224 -26.17 9.60 8.07
N GLN A 225 -26.60 10.69 8.68
CA GLN A 225 -27.95 10.81 9.24
C GLN A 225 -28.91 11.32 8.15
N GLN A 226 -30.07 10.68 8.02
CA GLN A 226 -31.15 11.13 7.13
C GLN A 226 -31.91 12.32 7.73
#